data_AF-A0A1A9GG41-F1
#
_entry.id   AF-A0A1A9GG41-F1
#
_cell.length_a   1.000
_cell.length_b   1.000
_cell.length_c   1.000
_cell.angle_alpha   90.00
_cell.angle_beta   90.00
_cell.angle_gamma   90.00
#
_symmetry.space_group_name_H-M   'P 1'
#
loop_
_entity.id
_entity.type
_entity.pdbx_description
1 polymer ?
#
loop_
_entity_poly.entity_id
_entity_poly.type
_entity_poly.pdbx_seq_one_letter_code
_entity_poly.pdbx_strand_id
1 'polypeptide(L)'
;MTTDTALQAADAVFMAEQAVGRARRVVDELHTTINSALRVLDDAELDSAKARLSDRGDYYLEAAGEHLSRLQRRCSDNAELVDELTRHLERASQAIADAHDLLQDADTSDPELASEVAQLKPRLAVVGEMIDLAKPMARLTAQHVDSAQLAAQHVTPPSLLEPVTLERSIATAGKELGRADEDVRLLENVVNHAAANARQSAGIASEITDNARRRMAEQGRGQVPRQAAPAGGSLAR
;
A
#
# COMPACT_ATOMS: atom_id res chain seq x y z
N MET A 1 -32.63 -10.43 1.54
CA MET A 1 -31.29 -10.91 1.92
C MET A 1 -30.33 -10.93 0.73
N THR A 2 -30.77 -11.11 -0.51
CA THR A 2 -29.91 -11.23 -1.71
C THR A 2 -29.19 -9.93 -2.12
N THR A 3 -29.84 -8.78 -1.95
CA THR A 3 -29.24 -7.45 -2.15
C THR A 3 -28.20 -7.07 -1.10
N ASP A 4 -28.17 -7.75 0.04
CA ASP A 4 -27.29 -7.45 1.17
C ASP A 4 -25.85 -7.92 0.86
N THR A 5 -25.69 -9.13 0.33
CA THR A 5 -24.39 -9.73 -0.01
C THR A 5 -23.65 -8.94 -1.10
N ALA A 6 -24.35 -8.48 -2.13
CA ALA A 6 -23.74 -7.69 -3.21
C ALA A 6 -23.28 -6.30 -2.74
N LEU A 7 -24.02 -5.67 -1.82
CA LEU A 7 -23.63 -4.41 -1.20
C LEU A 7 -22.42 -4.59 -0.27
N GLN A 8 -22.39 -5.68 0.51
CA GLN A 8 -21.24 -6.02 1.36
C GLN A 8 -19.99 -6.32 0.51
N ALA A 9 -20.15 -6.99 -0.64
CA ALA A 9 -19.06 -7.19 -1.59
C ALA A 9 -18.53 -5.86 -2.13
N ALA A 10 -19.42 -4.94 -2.51
CA ALA A 10 -19.04 -3.60 -2.96
C ALA A 10 -18.27 -2.83 -1.88
N ASP A 11 -18.73 -2.88 -0.62
CA ASP A 11 -18.03 -2.29 0.53
C ASP A 11 -16.63 -2.88 0.71
N ALA A 12 -16.47 -4.20 0.62
CA ALA A 12 -15.18 -4.87 0.68
C ALA A 12 -14.24 -4.42 -0.47
N VAL A 13 -14.77 -4.22 -1.69
CA VAL A 13 -13.99 -3.66 -2.80
C VAL A 13 -13.53 -2.22 -2.54
N PHE A 14 -14.37 -1.37 -1.96
CA PHE A 14 -13.95 -0.01 -1.57
C PHE A 14 -12.87 -0.03 -0.49
N MET A 15 -12.96 -0.95 0.46
CA MET A 15 -11.94 -1.13 1.49
C MET A 15 -10.61 -1.58 0.90
N ALA A 16 -10.64 -2.48 -0.09
CA ALA A 16 -9.46 -2.90 -0.84
C ALA A 16 -8.83 -1.73 -1.61
N GLU A 17 -9.63 -0.97 -2.37
CA GLU A 17 -9.15 0.22 -3.11
C GLU A 17 -8.48 1.22 -2.18
N GLN A 18 -9.11 1.53 -1.05
CA GLN A 18 -8.58 2.49 -0.09
C GLN A 18 -7.27 1.99 0.55
N ALA A 19 -7.17 0.69 0.86
CA ALA A 19 -5.96 0.09 1.40
C ALA A 19 -4.81 0.09 0.39
N VAL A 20 -5.06 -0.29 -0.86
CA VAL A 20 -4.06 -0.23 -1.94
C VAL A 20 -3.64 1.22 -2.23
N GLY A 21 -4.59 2.16 -2.23
CA GLY A 21 -4.29 3.59 -2.39
C GLY A 21 -3.47 4.20 -1.24
N ARG A 22 -3.56 3.63 -0.02
CA ARG A 22 -2.65 3.97 1.08
C ARG A 22 -1.27 3.33 0.90
N ALA A 23 -1.21 2.03 0.58
CA ALA A 23 0.04 1.34 0.28
C ALA A 23 0.85 2.10 -0.78
N ARG A 24 0.22 2.53 -1.87
CA ARG A 24 0.85 3.32 -2.93
C ARG A 24 1.53 4.59 -2.41
N ARG A 25 0.84 5.35 -1.55
CA ARG A 25 1.40 6.60 -0.97
C ARG A 25 2.63 6.32 -0.12
N VAL A 26 2.61 5.23 0.66
CA VAL A 26 3.75 4.82 1.46
C VAL A 26 4.93 4.42 0.57
N VAL A 27 4.68 3.77 -0.57
CA VAL A 27 5.75 3.46 -1.55
C VAL A 27 6.37 4.73 -2.13
N ASP A 28 5.57 5.73 -2.48
CA ASP A 28 6.06 7.02 -2.98
C ASP A 28 6.96 7.73 -1.93
N GLU A 29 6.57 7.66 -0.65
CA GLU A 29 7.32 8.21 0.47
C GLU A 29 8.61 7.42 0.75
N LEU A 30 8.55 6.10 0.67
CA LEU A 30 9.70 5.21 0.83
C LEU A 30 10.74 5.45 -0.27
N HIS A 31 10.32 5.60 -1.52
CA HIS A 31 11.22 5.97 -2.62
C HIS A 31 11.89 7.32 -2.38
N THR A 32 11.15 8.30 -1.88
CA THR A 32 11.70 9.63 -1.55
C THR A 32 12.74 9.54 -0.42
N THR A 33 12.45 8.74 0.61
CA THR A 33 13.28 8.63 1.82
C THR A 33 14.54 7.78 1.57
N ILE A 34 14.46 6.72 0.77
CA ILE A 34 15.63 5.95 0.30
C ILE A 34 16.56 6.84 -0.54
N ASN A 35 16.02 7.60 -1.49
CA ASN A 35 16.82 8.56 -2.25
C ASN A 35 17.48 9.62 -1.36
N SER A 36 16.80 10.06 -0.29
CA SER A 36 17.42 10.93 0.71
C SER A 36 18.54 10.23 1.48
N ALA A 37 18.40 8.94 1.80
CA ALA A 37 19.43 8.17 2.49
C ALA A 37 20.67 7.96 1.62
N LEU A 38 20.49 7.67 0.33
CA LEU A 38 21.56 7.56 -0.65
C LEU A 38 22.38 8.86 -0.76
N ARG A 39 21.72 10.04 -0.80
CA ARG A 39 22.44 11.32 -0.80
C ARG A 39 23.28 11.55 0.46
N VAL A 40 22.76 11.16 1.64
CA VAL A 40 23.52 11.26 2.89
C VAL A 40 24.74 10.34 2.86
N LEU A 41 24.62 9.19 2.20
CA LEU A 41 25.75 8.28 2.01
C LEU A 41 26.78 8.84 1.03
N ASP A 42 26.36 9.47 -0.07
CA ASP A 42 27.26 10.15 -1.00
C ASP A 42 28.09 11.23 -0.29
N ASP A 43 27.47 11.99 0.62
CA ASP A 43 28.17 12.96 1.46
C ASP A 43 29.20 12.28 2.39
N ALA A 44 28.84 11.14 2.99
CA ALA A 44 29.75 10.35 3.84
C ALA A 44 30.95 9.81 3.04
N GLU A 45 30.72 9.31 1.83
CA GLU A 45 31.76 8.80 0.94
C GLU A 45 32.70 9.93 0.52
N LEU A 46 32.17 11.10 0.18
CA LEU A 46 32.95 12.27 -0.19
C LEU A 46 33.86 12.73 0.96
N ASP A 47 33.35 12.83 2.19
CA ASP A 47 34.16 13.24 3.33
C ASP A 47 35.16 12.15 3.74
N SER A 48 34.80 10.87 3.65
CA SER A 48 35.77 9.77 3.81
C SER A 48 36.93 9.86 2.81
N ALA A 49 36.64 10.18 1.54
CA ALA A 49 37.67 10.39 0.52
C ALA A 49 38.54 11.63 0.81
N LYS A 50 37.94 12.75 1.25
CA LYS A 50 38.69 13.96 1.65
C LYS A 50 39.62 13.70 2.82
N ALA A 51 39.22 12.86 3.79
CA ALA A 51 40.05 12.53 4.93
C ALA A 51 41.42 11.94 4.54
N ARG A 52 41.48 11.22 3.41
CA ARG A 52 42.72 10.61 2.88
C ARG A 52 43.63 11.58 2.15
N LEU A 53 43.10 12.71 1.70
CA LEU A 53 43.78 13.66 0.82
C LEU A 53 44.12 14.98 1.52
N SER A 54 43.73 15.14 2.79
CA SER A 54 43.82 16.39 3.54
C SER A 54 44.63 16.23 4.82
N ASP A 55 45.40 17.26 5.17
CA ASP A 55 46.07 17.38 6.47
C ASP A 55 45.09 17.49 7.65
N ARG A 56 43.80 17.72 7.37
CA ARG A 56 42.68 17.73 8.32
C ARG A 56 41.89 16.42 8.29
N GLY A 57 42.57 15.28 8.16
CA GLY A 57 41.95 13.96 8.05
C GLY A 57 40.89 13.70 9.14
N ASP A 58 41.26 13.95 10.40
CA ASP A 58 40.38 13.73 11.56
C ASP A 58 39.05 14.48 11.47
N TYR A 59 39.07 15.74 10.99
CA TYR A 59 37.86 16.54 10.82
C TYR A 59 36.89 15.93 9.80
N TYR A 60 37.43 15.42 8.68
CA TYR A 60 36.61 14.79 7.65
C TYR A 60 36.12 13.40 8.04
N LEU A 61 36.89 12.65 8.85
CA LEU A 61 36.42 11.39 9.44
C LEU A 61 35.26 11.63 10.42
N GLU A 62 35.36 12.67 11.26
CA GLU A 62 34.27 13.08 12.16
C GLU A 62 33.00 13.44 11.37
N ALA A 63 33.13 14.27 10.32
CA ALA A 63 32.01 14.63 9.45
C ALA A 63 31.36 13.40 8.77
N ALA A 64 32.16 12.49 8.23
CA ALA A 64 31.65 11.24 7.65
C ALA A 64 30.91 10.38 8.70
N GLY A 65 31.40 10.35 9.95
CA GLY A 65 30.71 9.72 11.08
C GLY A 65 29.35 10.36 11.41
N GLU A 66 29.25 11.69 11.33
CA GLU A 66 27.96 12.38 11.49
C GLU A 66 26.99 12.01 10.36
N HIS A 67 27.46 11.91 9.12
CA HIS A 67 26.64 11.48 8.00
C HIS A 67 26.11 10.05 8.21
N LEU A 68 26.93 9.12 8.70
CA LEU A 68 26.46 7.78 9.05
C LEU A 68 25.45 7.77 10.21
N SER A 69 25.59 8.67 11.18
CA SER A 69 24.59 8.83 12.24
C SER A 69 23.26 9.39 11.71
N ARG A 70 23.28 10.23 10.68
CA ARG A 70 22.08 10.68 9.95
C ARG A 70 21.48 9.54 9.12
N LEU A 71 22.33 8.75 8.47
CA LEU A 71 21.92 7.57 7.70
C LEU A 71 21.18 6.56 8.58
N GLN A 72 21.68 6.27 9.79
CA GLN A 72 21.00 5.37 10.74
C GLN A 72 19.57 5.82 11.06
N ARG A 73 19.35 7.13 11.24
CA ARG A 73 18.01 7.69 11.45
C ARG A 73 17.13 7.52 10.21
N ARG A 74 17.67 7.78 9.01
CA ARG A 74 16.94 7.56 7.76
C ARG A 74 16.55 6.09 7.52
N CYS A 75 17.42 5.15 7.87
CA CYS A 75 17.06 3.74 7.81
C CYS A 75 15.95 3.39 8.82
N SER A 76 15.94 4.01 10.01
CA SER A 76 14.83 3.85 10.96
C SER A 76 13.51 4.38 10.40
N ASP A 77 13.52 5.58 9.81
CA ASP A 77 12.33 6.15 9.13
C ASP A 77 11.82 5.20 8.02
N ASN A 78 12.74 4.67 7.21
CA ASN A 78 12.41 3.70 6.16
C ASN A 78 11.81 2.40 6.72
N ALA A 79 12.32 1.89 7.84
CA ALA A 79 11.78 0.68 8.47
C ALA A 79 10.34 0.88 8.93
N GLU A 80 10.02 2.03 9.53
CA GLU A 80 8.66 2.39 9.93
C GLU A 80 7.70 2.46 8.73
N LEU A 81 8.16 3.04 7.61
CA LEU A 81 7.40 3.08 6.36
C LEU A 81 7.17 1.67 5.78
N VAL A 82 8.15 0.77 5.81
CA VAL A 82 7.97 -0.60 5.31
C VAL A 82 6.99 -1.39 6.18
N ASP A 83 6.98 -1.18 7.49
CA ASP A 83 5.98 -1.76 8.40
C ASP A 83 4.57 -1.24 8.12
N GLU A 84 4.43 0.07 7.86
CA GLU A 84 3.15 0.67 7.48
C GLU A 84 2.64 0.14 6.13
N LEU A 85 3.52 0.05 5.14
CA LEU A 85 3.21 -0.55 3.84
C LEU A 85 2.70 -1.99 4.02
N THR A 86 3.42 -2.81 4.79
CA THR A 86 3.07 -4.20 5.03
C THR A 86 1.66 -4.30 5.62
N ARG A 87 1.33 -3.45 6.60
CA ARG A 87 0.00 -3.37 7.21
C ARG A 87 -1.09 -3.02 6.18
N HIS A 88 -0.81 -2.12 5.25
CA HIS A 88 -1.77 -1.76 4.20
C HIS A 88 -1.96 -2.87 3.16
N LEU A 89 -0.88 -3.57 2.79
CA LEU A 89 -0.96 -4.73 1.90
C LEU A 89 -1.74 -5.88 2.53
N GLU A 90 -1.56 -6.15 3.83
CA GLU A 90 -2.37 -7.16 4.53
C GLU A 90 -3.85 -6.77 4.61
N ARG A 91 -4.15 -5.50 4.90
CA ARG A 91 -5.52 -5.01 4.90
C ARG A 91 -6.17 -5.11 3.52
N ALA A 92 -5.44 -4.82 2.46
CA ALA A 92 -5.92 -4.95 1.09
C ALA A 92 -6.18 -6.42 0.72
N SER A 93 -5.26 -7.31 1.09
CA SER A 93 -5.37 -8.76 0.87
C SER A 93 -6.61 -9.33 1.56
N GLN A 94 -6.85 -8.96 2.82
CA GLN A 94 -8.07 -9.38 3.54
C GLN A 94 -9.34 -8.86 2.87
N ALA A 95 -9.39 -7.57 2.52
CA ALA A 95 -10.57 -6.99 1.89
C ALA A 95 -10.89 -7.61 0.52
N ILE A 96 -9.87 -8.04 -0.23
CA ILE A 96 -10.06 -8.75 -1.51
C ILE A 96 -10.58 -10.16 -1.27
N ALA A 97 -10.06 -10.86 -0.26
CA ALA A 97 -10.58 -12.18 0.12
C ALA A 97 -12.06 -12.08 0.52
N ASP A 98 -12.41 -11.12 1.38
CA ASP A 98 -13.79 -10.86 1.80
C ASP A 98 -14.69 -10.56 0.58
N ALA A 99 -14.24 -9.68 -0.31
CA ALA A 99 -14.99 -9.36 -1.53
C ALA A 99 -15.17 -10.58 -2.43
N HIS A 100 -14.13 -11.40 -2.59
CA HIS A 100 -14.19 -12.60 -3.41
C HIS A 100 -15.21 -13.60 -2.87
N ASP A 101 -15.18 -13.89 -1.57
CA ASP A 101 -16.09 -14.83 -0.93
C ASP A 101 -17.55 -14.35 -1.02
N LEU A 102 -17.79 -13.06 -0.75
CA LEU A 102 -19.12 -12.47 -0.90
C LEU A 102 -19.64 -12.50 -2.34
N LEU A 103 -18.76 -12.33 -3.35
CA LEU A 103 -19.13 -12.44 -4.76
C LEU A 103 -19.36 -13.89 -5.22
N GLN A 104 -18.83 -14.88 -4.53
CA GLN A 104 -19.16 -16.29 -4.78
C GLN A 104 -20.60 -16.59 -4.35
N ASP A 105 -21.03 -16.02 -3.22
CA ASP A 105 -22.35 -16.23 -2.63
C ASP A 105 -23.42 -15.26 -3.15
N ALA A 106 -23.05 -14.30 -4.00
CA ALA A 106 -23.98 -13.33 -4.56
C ALA A 106 -25.05 -14.00 -5.43
N ASP A 107 -26.32 -13.69 -5.16
CA ASP A 107 -27.44 -14.15 -5.99
C ASP A 107 -27.42 -13.46 -7.36
N THR A 108 -27.15 -14.25 -8.40
CA THR A 108 -27.03 -13.81 -9.79
C THR A 108 -28.31 -14.03 -10.61
N SER A 109 -29.46 -14.19 -9.94
CA SER A 109 -30.77 -14.30 -10.60
C SER A 109 -31.16 -13.02 -11.35
N ASP A 110 -30.63 -11.86 -10.95
CA ASP A 110 -30.75 -10.59 -11.66
C ASP A 110 -29.66 -10.48 -12.75
N PRO A 111 -30.03 -10.38 -14.04
CA PRO A 111 -29.07 -10.29 -15.15
C PRO A 111 -28.11 -9.09 -15.07
N GLU A 112 -28.53 -7.94 -14.53
CA GLU A 112 -27.66 -6.77 -14.38
C GLU A 112 -26.56 -7.04 -13.34
N LEU A 113 -26.97 -7.51 -12.16
CA LEU A 113 -26.06 -7.89 -11.09
C LEU A 113 -25.13 -9.03 -11.52
N ALA A 114 -25.65 -10.02 -12.25
CA ALA A 114 -24.84 -11.12 -12.78
C ALA A 114 -23.71 -10.63 -13.70
N SER A 115 -24.00 -9.62 -14.53
CA SER A 115 -22.99 -9.00 -15.40
C SER A 115 -21.92 -8.26 -14.61
N GLU A 116 -22.32 -7.45 -13.62
CA GLU A 116 -21.39 -6.70 -12.76
C GLU A 116 -20.47 -7.64 -11.96
N VAL A 117 -21.04 -8.68 -11.36
CA VAL A 117 -20.28 -9.72 -10.63
C VAL A 117 -19.30 -10.44 -11.55
N ALA A 118 -19.73 -10.81 -12.77
CA ALA A 118 -18.87 -11.45 -13.75
C ALA A 118 -17.70 -10.56 -14.21
N GLN A 119 -17.90 -9.23 -14.25
CA GLN A 119 -16.87 -8.26 -14.56
C GLN A 119 -15.91 -8.00 -13.39
N LEU A 120 -16.40 -8.05 -12.16
CA LEU A 120 -15.65 -7.70 -10.95
C LEU A 120 -14.70 -8.83 -10.51
N LYS A 121 -15.14 -10.10 -10.57
CA LYS A 121 -14.35 -11.27 -10.18
C LYS A 121 -12.94 -11.32 -10.78
N PRO A 122 -12.75 -11.27 -12.12
CA PRO A 122 -11.41 -11.36 -12.70
C PRO A 122 -10.53 -10.16 -12.32
N ARG A 123 -11.11 -8.96 -12.16
CA ARG A 123 -10.35 -7.77 -11.77
C ARG A 123 -9.85 -7.86 -10.33
N LEU A 124 -10.67 -8.35 -9.41
CA LEU A 124 -10.25 -8.57 -8.02
C LEU A 124 -9.16 -9.65 -7.92
N ALA A 125 -9.23 -10.70 -8.73
CA ALA A 125 -8.18 -11.70 -8.80
C ALA A 125 -6.83 -11.07 -9.19
N VAL A 126 -6.81 -10.20 -10.22
CA VAL A 126 -5.59 -9.46 -10.63
C VAL A 126 -5.06 -8.58 -9.49
N VAL A 127 -5.92 -7.84 -8.79
CA VAL A 127 -5.48 -7.00 -7.65
C VAL A 127 -4.89 -7.88 -6.54
N GLY A 128 -5.51 -9.03 -6.24
CA GLY A 128 -5.03 -10.00 -5.26
C GLY A 128 -3.63 -10.51 -5.61
N GLU A 129 -3.43 -10.97 -6.84
CA GLU A 129 -2.13 -11.44 -7.34
C GLU A 129 -1.04 -10.36 -7.24
N MET A 130 -1.38 -9.10 -7.56
CA MET A 130 -0.43 -7.98 -7.44
C MET A 130 -0.07 -7.71 -5.98
N ILE A 131 -1.00 -7.82 -5.04
CA ILE A 131 -0.70 -7.66 -3.61
C ILE A 131 0.17 -8.82 -3.10
N ASP A 132 -0.13 -10.04 -3.52
CA ASP A 132 0.67 -11.22 -3.16
C ASP A 132 2.10 -11.13 -3.70
N LEU A 133 2.30 -10.47 -4.86
CA LEU A 133 3.62 -10.14 -5.38
C LEU A 133 4.29 -8.99 -4.60
N ALA A 134 3.53 -7.95 -4.21
CA ALA A 134 4.07 -6.79 -3.49
C ALA A 134 4.58 -7.13 -2.08
N LYS A 135 3.91 -8.06 -1.36
CA LYS A 135 4.28 -8.48 0.00
C LYS A 135 5.73 -8.95 0.15
N PRO A 136 6.24 -9.91 -0.64
CA PRO A 136 7.65 -10.33 -0.54
C PRO A 136 8.63 -9.23 -0.94
N MET A 137 8.26 -8.32 -1.84
CA MET A 137 9.13 -7.19 -2.24
C MET A 137 9.27 -6.16 -1.11
N ALA A 138 8.17 -5.87 -0.39
CA ALA A 138 8.21 -5.06 0.82
C ALA A 138 9.14 -5.69 1.89
N ARG A 139 9.09 -7.02 2.05
CA ARG A 139 9.99 -7.73 2.98
C ARG A 139 11.46 -7.66 2.57
N LEU A 140 11.77 -7.78 1.27
CA LEU A 140 13.14 -7.62 0.78
C LEU A 140 13.65 -6.20 1.03
N THR A 141 12.79 -5.20 0.79
CA THR A 141 13.11 -3.80 1.08
C THR A 141 13.45 -3.61 2.56
N ALA A 142 12.64 -4.13 3.49
CA ALA A 142 12.94 -4.10 4.93
C ALA A 142 14.32 -4.72 5.23
N GLN A 143 14.59 -5.92 4.70
CA GLN A 143 15.86 -6.61 4.93
C GLN A 143 17.08 -5.80 4.46
N HIS A 144 16.98 -5.15 3.30
CA HIS A 144 18.05 -4.31 2.78
C HIS A 144 18.21 -3.00 3.57
N VAL A 145 17.10 -2.38 4.00
CA VAL A 145 17.13 -1.19 4.87
C VAL A 145 17.77 -1.53 6.24
N ASP A 146 17.37 -2.64 6.86
CA ASP A 146 17.93 -3.11 8.13
C ASP A 146 19.43 -3.42 7.99
N SER A 147 19.82 -4.09 6.89
CA SER A 147 21.23 -4.40 6.62
C SER A 147 22.07 -3.14 6.41
N ALA A 148 21.52 -2.12 5.73
CA ALA A 148 22.16 -0.83 5.59
C ALA A 148 22.31 -0.11 6.94
N GLN A 149 21.29 -0.19 7.81
CA GLN A 149 21.34 0.37 9.15
C GLN A 149 22.42 -0.29 10.00
N LEU A 150 22.47 -1.62 10.02
CA LEU A 150 23.49 -2.40 10.74
C LEU A 150 24.90 -2.06 10.25
N ALA A 151 25.08 -1.92 8.93
CA ALA A 151 26.35 -1.49 8.36
C ALA A 151 26.77 -0.11 8.90
N ALA A 152 25.84 0.85 8.96
CA ALA A 152 26.09 2.20 9.47
C ALA A 152 26.34 2.26 10.99
N GLN A 153 25.84 1.28 11.77
CA GLN A 153 26.03 1.19 13.22
C GLN A 153 27.44 0.73 13.64
N HIS A 154 28.17 0.04 12.75
CA HIS A 154 29.54 -0.41 13.04
C HIS A 154 30.54 0.74 13.20
N VAL A 155 30.14 1.98 12.91
CA VAL A 155 30.95 3.17 13.09
C VAL A 155 30.69 3.79 14.47
N THR A 156 31.59 3.45 15.39
CA THR A 156 31.73 4.01 16.73
C THR A 156 32.86 5.05 16.79
N PRO A 157 32.88 5.96 17.79
CA PRO A 157 33.96 6.94 17.93
C PRO A 157 35.38 6.35 17.92
N PRO A 158 35.65 5.18 18.54
CA PRO A 158 36.95 4.51 18.40
C PRO A 158 37.25 4.05 16.96
N SER A 159 36.26 3.50 16.24
CA SER A 159 36.44 3.03 14.86
C SER A 159 36.52 4.14 13.82
N LEU A 160 36.13 5.38 14.16
CA LEU A 160 36.37 6.55 13.30
C LEU A 160 37.87 6.84 13.15
N LEU A 161 38.69 6.39 14.11
CA LEU A 161 40.15 6.44 14.02
C LEU A 161 40.73 5.36 13.09
N GLU A 162 39.89 4.45 12.58
CA GLU A 162 40.25 3.39 11.64
C GLU A 162 39.57 3.64 10.27
N PRO A 163 40.21 4.37 9.35
CA PRO A 163 39.60 4.76 8.06
C PRO A 163 39.03 3.59 7.25
N VAL A 164 39.67 2.42 7.32
CA VAL A 164 39.24 1.21 6.60
C VAL A 164 37.89 0.67 7.11
N THR A 165 37.61 0.83 8.41
CA THR A 165 36.35 0.38 9.02
C THR A 165 35.19 1.28 8.57
N LEU A 166 35.43 2.60 8.51
CA LEU A 166 34.49 3.58 7.99
C LEU A 166 34.18 3.35 6.49
N GLU A 167 35.21 3.22 5.65
CA GLU A 167 35.04 2.97 4.21
C GLU A 167 34.23 1.70 3.94
N ARG A 168 34.51 0.62 4.70
CA ARG A 168 33.76 -0.64 4.58
C ARG A 168 32.30 -0.47 4.99
N SER A 169 32.03 0.28 6.04
CA SER A 169 30.67 0.59 6.49
C SER A 169 29.90 1.34 5.41
N ILE A 170 30.48 2.42 4.86
CA ILE A 170 29.89 3.22 3.78
C ILE A 170 29.60 2.35 2.55
N ALA A 171 30.58 1.58 2.08
CA ALA A 171 30.41 0.72 0.91
C ALA A 171 29.34 -0.36 1.11
N THR A 172 29.26 -0.95 2.31
CA THR A 172 28.25 -1.95 2.63
C THR A 172 26.86 -1.32 2.69
N ALA A 173 26.72 -0.19 3.40
CA ALA A 173 25.45 0.51 3.50
C ALA A 173 24.94 0.98 2.13
N GLY A 174 25.83 1.46 1.25
CA GLY A 174 25.46 1.86 -0.12
C GLY A 174 25.00 0.74 -0.99
N LYS A 175 25.67 -0.42 -0.90
CA LYS A 175 25.25 -1.62 -1.61
C LYS A 175 23.84 -2.05 -1.20
N GLU A 176 23.56 -2.07 0.11
CA GLU A 176 22.24 -2.50 0.60
C GLU A 176 21.15 -1.44 0.31
N LEU A 177 21.43 -0.15 0.46
CA LEU A 177 20.49 0.90 0.05
C LEU A 177 20.21 0.90 -1.46
N GLY A 178 21.22 0.62 -2.29
CA GLY A 178 21.02 0.48 -3.74
C GLY A 178 20.11 -0.68 -4.10
N ARG A 179 20.14 -1.78 -3.33
CA ARG A 179 19.18 -2.88 -3.49
C ARG A 179 17.78 -2.51 -3.00
N ALA A 180 17.68 -1.82 -1.87
CA ALA A 180 16.41 -1.32 -1.36
C ALA A 180 15.75 -0.36 -2.35
N ASP A 181 16.51 0.53 -3.00
CA ASP A 181 16.00 1.43 -4.05
C ASP A 181 15.42 0.65 -5.23
N GLU A 182 16.13 -0.38 -5.71
CA GLU A 182 15.64 -1.23 -6.79
C GLU A 182 14.37 -2.01 -6.39
N ASP A 183 14.34 -2.58 -5.19
CA ASP A 183 13.15 -3.27 -4.68
C ASP A 183 11.94 -2.33 -4.65
N VAL A 184 12.14 -1.07 -4.22
CA VAL A 184 11.09 -0.06 -4.16
C VAL A 184 10.61 0.36 -5.54
N ARG A 185 11.49 0.48 -6.54
CA ARG A 185 11.07 0.74 -7.93
C ARG A 185 10.20 -0.38 -8.49
N LEU A 186 10.59 -1.63 -8.23
CA LEU A 186 9.79 -2.78 -8.66
C LEU A 186 8.44 -2.82 -7.94
N LEU A 187 8.45 -2.55 -6.62
CA LEU A 187 7.25 -2.47 -5.80
C LEU A 187 6.32 -1.34 -6.24
N GLU A 188 6.85 -0.17 -6.59
CA GLU A 188 6.10 0.97 -7.14
C GLU A 188 5.33 0.55 -8.39
N ASN A 189 5.99 -0.15 -9.32
CA ASN A 189 5.32 -0.67 -10.50
C ASN A 189 4.14 -1.58 -10.12
N VAL A 190 4.36 -2.58 -9.28
CA VAL A 190 3.31 -3.55 -8.89
C VAL A 190 2.14 -2.86 -8.18
N VAL A 191 2.43 -1.99 -7.21
CA VAL A 191 1.40 -1.30 -6.42
C VAL A 191 0.64 -0.25 -7.26
N ASN A 192 1.30 0.39 -8.23
CA ASN A 192 0.61 1.29 -9.17
C ASN A 192 -0.39 0.53 -10.06
N HIS A 193 -0.01 -0.65 -10.54
CA HIS A 193 -0.94 -1.50 -11.30
C HIS A 193 -2.09 -2.01 -10.43
N ALA A 194 -1.79 -2.41 -9.18
CA ALA A 194 -2.81 -2.83 -8.23
C ALA A 194 -3.80 -1.68 -7.97
N ALA A 195 -3.30 -0.46 -7.76
CA ALA A 195 -4.13 0.72 -7.51
C ALA A 195 -5.01 1.08 -8.71
N ALA A 196 -4.48 0.99 -9.93
CA ALA A 196 -5.25 1.25 -11.14
C ALA A 196 -6.39 0.23 -11.31
N ASN A 197 -6.11 -1.06 -11.11
CA ASN A 197 -7.13 -2.12 -11.18
C ASN A 197 -8.14 -2.01 -10.03
N ALA A 198 -7.70 -1.72 -8.81
CA ALA A 198 -8.59 -1.56 -7.66
C ALA A 198 -9.56 -0.38 -7.85
N ARG A 199 -9.11 0.74 -8.44
CA ARG A 199 -10.00 1.85 -8.81
C ARG A 199 -11.05 1.48 -9.84
N GLN A 200 -10.66 0.70 -10.86
CA GLN A 200 -11.62 0.21 -11.85
C GLN A 200 -12.66 -0.73 -11.19
N SER A 201 -12.21 -1.64 -10.33
CA SER A 201 -13.09 -2.50 -9.53
C SER A 201 -14.04 -1.70 -8.65
N ALA A 202 -13.57 -0.62 -8.01
CA ALA A 202 -14.40 0.28 -7.21
C ALA A 202 -15.44 1.05 -8.05
N GLY A 203 -15.13 1.36 -9.31
CA GLY A 203 -16.09 1.92 -10.26
C GLY A 203 -17.27 0.96 -10.50
N ILE A 204 -16.99 -0.32 -10.76
CA ILE A 204 -18.02 -1.35 -10.93
C ILE A 204 -18.80 -1.57 -9.62
N ALA A 205 -18.12 -1.56 -8.47
CA ALA A 205 -18.77 -1.67 -7.17
C ALA A 205 -19.74 -0.50 -6.89
N SER A 206 -19.44 0.70 -7.40
CA SER A 206 -20.34 1.85 -7.34
C SER A 206 -21.58 1.64 -8.20
N GLU A 207 -21.45 1.05 -9.39
CA GLU A 207 -22.59 0.66 -10.24
C GLU A 207 -23.50 -0.34 -9.53
N ILE A 208 -22.94 -1.38 -8.91
CA ILE A 208 -23.68 -2.35 -8.07
C ILE A 208 -24.47 -1.62 -6.97
N THR A 209 -23.83 -0.69 -6.27
CA THR A 209 -24.43 0.06 -5.16
C THR A 209 -25.57 0.96 -5.63
N ASP A 210 -25.38 1.66 -6.75
CA ASP A 210 -26.40 2.55 -7.32
C ASP A 210 -27.58 1.76 -7.90
N ASN A 211 -27.33 0.61 -8.52
CA ASN A 211 -28.37 -0.31 -9.00
C ASN A 211 -29.18 -0.91 -7.84
N ALA A 212 -28.53 -1.30 -6.75
CA ALA A 212 -29.21 -1.73 -5.54
C ALA A 212 -30.09 -0.61 -4.97
N ARG A 213 -29.57 0.63 -4.87
CA ARG A 213 -30.36 1.79 -4.40
C ARG A 213 -31.56 2.10 -5.29
N ARG A 214 -31.40 2.06 -6.62
CA ARG A 214 -32.50 2.25 -7.57
C ARG A 214 -33.61 1.22 -7.36
N ARG A 215 -33.27 -0.06 -7.27
CA ARG A 215 -34.22 -1.15 -7.01
C ARG A 215 -34.95 -0.98 -5.68
N MET A 216 -34.24 -0.61 -4.61
CA MET A 216 -34.86 -0.33 -3.31
C MET A 216 -35.86 0.83 -3.37
N ALA A 217 -35.53 1.90 -4.10
CA ALA A 217 -36.42 3.05 -4.28
C ALA A 217 -37.67 2.70 -5.11
N GLU A 218 -37.55 1.82 -6.11
CA GLU A 218 -38.66 1.34 -6.93
C GLU A 218 -39.60 0.40 -6.15
N GLN A 219 -39.04 -0.52 -5.37
CA GLN A 219 -39.81 -1.40 -4.48
C GLN A 219 -40.55 -0.62 -3.39
N GLY A 220 -39.94 0.43 -2.84
CA GLY A 220 -40.57 1.33 -1.86
C GLY A 220 -41.75 2.14 -2.41
N ARG A 221 -41.83 2.37 -3.74
CA ARG A 221 -42.95 3.06 -4.39
C ARG A 221 -44.13 2.14 -4.73
N GLY A 222 -43.91 0.82 -4.79
CA GLY A 222 -44.95 -0.17 -5.09
C GLY A 222 -45.86 -0.55 -3.91
N GLN A 223 -45.46 -0.25 -2.67
CA GLN A 223 -46.20 -0.58 -1.44
C GLN A 223 -47.08 0.56 -0.91
N VAL A 224 -47.87 1.21 -1.76
CA VAL A 224 -49.04 1.98 -1.27
C VAL A 224 -50.27 1.09 -1.46
N PRO A 225 -50.84 0.49 -0.40
CA PRO A 225 -52.14 -0.14 -0.52
C PRO A 225 -53.12 0.95 -0.94
N ARG A 226 -53.67 0.85 -2.16
CA ARG A 226 -54.89 1.58 -2.51
C ARG A 226 -55.94 1.14 -1.50
N GLN A 227 -56.16 1.97 -0.48
CA GLN A 227 -57.30 1.81 0.42
C GLN A 227 -58.54 1.78 -0.46
N ALA A 228 -59.21 0.63 -0.48
CA ALA A 228 -60.52 0.49 -1.07
C ALA A 228 -61.45 1.53 -0.43
N ALA A 229 -62.07 2.36 -1.26
CA ALA A 229 -63.02 3.37 -0.81
C ALA A 229 -64.16 2.71 0.00
N PRO A 230 -64.61 3.32 1.11
CA PRO A 230 -65.70 2.76 1.88
C PRO A 230 -67.00 2.82 1.07
N ALA A 231 -67.70 1.69 1.00
CA ALA A 231 -69.05 1.61 0.43
C ALA A 231 -69.97 2.56 1.20
N GLY A 232 -70.49 3.56 0.50
CA GLY A 232 -71.44 4.53 1.03
C GLY A 232 -72.69 3.84 1.56
N GLY A 233 -73.06 4.17 2.80
CA GLY A 233 -74.27 3.66 3.45
C GLY A 233 -75.54 4.07 2.71
N SER A 234 -76.44 3.10 2.56
CA SER A 234 -77.82 3.36 2.14
C SER A 234 -78.68 3.61 3.39
N LEU A 235 -79.15 4.85 3.54
CA LEU A 235 -80.26 5.23 4.40
C LEU A 235 -81.57 5.01 3.63
N ALA A 236 -82.49 4.22 4.16
CA ALA A 236 -83.93 4.41 3.92
C ALA A 236 -84.73 3.88 5.11
N ARG A 237 -85.52 4.78 5.69
CA ARG A 237 -86.67 4.53 6.55
C ARG A 237 -87.87 4.11 5.71
#